data_AF-A0A0F9SGA2-F1
#
_entry.id   AF-A0A0F9SGA2-F1
#
_cell.length_a   1.000
_cell.length_b   1.000
_cell.length_c   1.000
_cell.angle_alpha   90.00
_cell.angle_beta   90.00
_cell.angle_gamma   90.00
#
_symmetry.space_group_name_H-M   'P 1'
#
loop_
_entity.id
_entity.type
_entity.pdbx_description
1 polymer ?
#
loop_
_entity_poly.entity_id
_entity_poly.type
_entity_poly.pdbx_seq_one_letter_code
_entity_poly.pdbx_strand_id
1 'polypeptide(L)' 'MVEIKDEVTVPCPKCGEPLWFYRIYQEQLIEDEDILNIECAEWDHEEVACPICDYKPKYKWVGEAIVLV' A
#
# COMPACT_ATOMS: atom_id res chain seq x y z
N MET A 1 -10.61 -26.14 -14.72
CA MET A 1 -10.01 -26.05 -13.38
C MET A 1 -9.14 -24.80 -13.42
N VAL A 2 -9.55 -23.73 -12.72
CA VAL A 2 -8.71 -22.53 -12.64
C VAL A 2 -7.73 -22.80 -11.51
N GLU A 3 -6.48 -23.05 -11.87
CA GLU A 3 -5.38 -23.10 -10.91
C GLU A 3 -5.24 -21.69 -10.33
N ILE A 4 -5.75 -21.51 -9.12
CA ILE A 4 -5.55 -20.32 -8.32
C ILE A 4 -4.06 -20.36 -7.98
N LYS A 5 -3.24 -19.63 -8.74
CA LYS A 5 -1.81 -19.46 -8.44
C LYS A 5 -1.75 -18.94 -7.01
N ASP A 6 -1.07 -19.67 -6.12
CA ASP A 6 -0.70 -19.22 -4.78
C ASP A 6 -0.41 -17.72 -4.82
N GLU A 7 -1.21 -16.93 -4.11
CA GLU A 7 -0.94 -15.52 -3.90
C GLU A 7 0.42 -15.44 -3.21
N VAL A 8 1.48 -15.20 -4.00
CA VAL A 8 2.85 -15.09 -3.48
C VAL A 8 2.90 -13.81 -2.68
N THR A 9 2.62 -13.91 -1.38
CA THR A 9 2.74 -12.81 -0.44
C THR A 9 4.22 -12.49 -0.26
N VAL A 10 4.59 -11.22 -0.41
CA VAL A 10 5.97 -10.78 -0.19
C VAL A 10 6.17 -10.57 1.32
N PRO A 11 7.04 -11.34 1.99
CA PRO A 11 7.24 -11.20 3.44
C PRO A 11 8.07 -9.95 3.77
N CYS A 12 7.75 -9.34 4.91
CA CYS A 12 8.50 -8.23 5.46
C CYS A 12 9.90 -8.70 5.89
N PRO A 13 10.99 -8.04 5.46
CA PRO A 13 12.35 -8.45 5.83
C PRO A 13 12.67 -8.24 7.32
N LYS A 14 11.84 -7.51 8.07
CA LYS A 14 12.03 -7.28 9.51
C LYS A 14 11.29 -8.25 10.41
N CYS A 15 10.06 -8.64 10.06
CA CYS A 15 9.20 -9.44 10.94
C CYS A 15 8.64 -10.71 10.30
N GLY A 16 8.84 -10.92 9.00
CA GLY A 16 8.33 -12.10 8.27
C GLY A 16 6.87 -12.01 7.85
N GLU A 17 6.10 -11.09 8.43
CA GLU A 17 4.68 -10.89 8.09
C GLU A 17 4.50 -10.32 6.67
N PRO A 18 3.38 -10.62 5.98
CA PRO A 18 3.13 -10.10 4.63
C PRO A 18 3.23 -8.58 4.55
N LEU A 19 3.85 -8.08 3.47
CA LEU A 19 3.82 -6.67 3.10
C LEU A 19 2.49 -6.33 2.43
N TRP A 20 2.01 -5.11 2.68
CA TRP A 20 0.74 -4.62 2.18
C TRP A 20 0.98 -3.46 1.24
N PHE A 21 0.18 -3.41 0.18
CA PHE A 21 0.13 -2.29 -0.74
C PHE A 21 -1.09 -1.42 -0.42
N TYR A 22 -0.83 -0.16 -0.11
CA TYR A 22 -1.84 0.83 0.26
C TYR A 22 -1.98 1.86 -0.85
N ARG A 23 -3.23 2.22 -1.15
CA ARG A 23 -3.57 3.43 -1.89
C ARG A 23 -4.13 4.41 -0.88
N ILE A 24 -3.41 5.51 -0.69
CA ILE A 24 -3.63 6.48 0.38
C ILE A 24 -4.09 7.79 -0.27
N TYR A 25 -5.21 8.31 0.22
CA TYR A 25 -5.64 9.67 -0.05
C TYR A 25 -4.89 10.62 0.88
N GLN A 26 -4.26 11.64 0.32
CA GLN A 26 -3.45 12.57 1.09
C GLN A 26 -3.97 13.99 0.89
N GLU A 27 -4.83 14.41 1.81
CA GLU A 27 -5.33 15.78 1.86
C GLU A 27 -4.75 16.53 3.06
N GLN A 28 -4.66 17.86 2.92
CA GLN A 28 -4.24 18.72 4.03
C GLN A 28 -5.34 18.73 5.09
N LEU A 29 -5.00 18.43 6.34
CA LEU A 29 -5.94 18.56 7.45
C LEU A 29 -6.28 20.03 7.69
N ILE A 30 -7.55 20.39 7.54
CA ILE A 30 -8.11 21.72 7.79
C ILE A 30 -9.04 21.64 9.00
N GLU A 31 -8.92 22.56 9.95
CA GLU A 31 -9.83 22.62 11.12
C GLU A 31 -11.28 22.83 10.65
N ASP A 32 -12.23 22.09 11.24
CA ASP A 32 -13.67 22.08 10.92
C ASP A 32 -14.08 21.47 9.57
N GLU A 33 -13.19 20.78 8.82
CA GLU A 33 -13.62 19.96 7.66
C GLU A 33 -13.93 18.50 8.05
N ASP A 34 -15.08 18.01 7.58
CA ASP A 34 -15.50 16.62 7.75
C ASP A 34 -14.69 15.70 6.82
N ILE A 35 -13.92 14.78 7.43
CA ILE A 35 -13.13 13.73 6.74
C ILE A 35 -14.01 12.82 5.86
N LEU A 36 -15.33 12.84 6.06
CA LEU A 36 -16.30 12.05 5.30
C LEU A 36 -16.68 12.70 3.95
N ASN A 37 -16.27 13.94 3.69
CA ASN A 37 -16.63 14.69 2.49
C ASN A 37 -15.57 14.62 1.37
N ILE A 38 -14.68 13.62 1.44
CA ILE A 38 -13.67 13.34 0.42
C ILE A 38 -14.37 12.73 -0.80
N GLU A 39 -14.92 13.59 -1.67
CA GLU A 39 -15.53 13.19 -2.93
C GLU A 39 -14.46 12.65 -3.87
N CYS A 40 -14.34 11.32 -3.97
CA CYS A 40 -13.67 10.59 -5.06
C CYS A 40 -12.41 11.28 -5.62
N ALA A 41 -11.52 11.77 -4.76
CA ALA A 41 -10.24 12.31 -5.17
C ALA A 41 -9.48 11.21 -5.95
N GLU A 42 -8.65 11.61 -6.92
CA GLU A 42 -7.72 10.66 -7.52
C GLU A 42 -6.74 10.18 -6.44
N TRP A 43 -6.39 8.90 -6.42
CA TRP A 43 -5.52 8.33 -5.40
C TRP A 43 -4.16 9.06 -5.39
N ASP A 44 -3.89 9.83 -4.33
CA ASP A 44 -2.72 10.72 -4.26
C ASP A 44 -1.39 9.97 -4.09
N HIS A 45 -1.43 8.85 -3.37
CA HIS A 45 -0.22 8.16 -2.96
C HIS A 45 -0.38 6.64 -2.95
N GLU A 46 0.63 5.94 -3.46
CA GLU A 46 0.76 4.50 -3.36
C GLU A 46 1.94 4.19 -2.43
N GLU A 47 1.78 3.26 -1.49
CA GLU A 47 2.83 2.89 -0.54
C GLU A 47 2.82 1.39 -0.28
N VAL A 48 4.01 0.79 -0.14
CA VAL A 48 4.15 -0.56 0.43
C VAL A 48 4.65 -0.43 1.87
N ALA A 49 3.94 -1.04 2.81
CA ALA A 49 4.34 -1.06 4.21
C ALA A 49 3.97 -2.39 4.88
N CYS A 50 4.67 -2.72 5.96
CA CYS A 50 4.28 -3.82 6.84
C CYS A 50 3.30 -3.30 7.91
N PRO A 51 2.08 -3.86 8.04
CA PRO A 51 1.10 -3.40 9.03
C PRO A 51 1.51 -3.68 10.48
N ILE A 52 2.48 -4.58 10.70
CA ILE A 52 2.86 -5.02 12.05
C ILE A 52 4.02 -4.20 12.60
N CYS A 53 5.07 -3.98 11.80
CA CYS A 53 6.28 -3.29 12.26
C CYS A 53 6.53 -1.94 11.59
N ASP A 54 5.55 -1.44 10.81
CA ASP A 54 5.60 -0.18 10.06
C ASP A 54 6.82 -0.07 9.13
N TYR A 55 7.40 -1.21 8.74
CA TYR A 55 8.54 -1.21 7.85
C TYR A 55 8.10 -0.86 6.43
N LYS A 56 8.64 0.25 5.92
CA LYS A 56 8.43 0.75 4.56
C LYS A 56 9.61 0.36 3.67
N PRO A 57 9.54 -0.75 2.90
CA PRO A 57 10.60 -1.10 1.97
C PRO A 57 10.73 -0.04 0.87
N LYS A 58 11.94 0.09 0.31
CA LYS A 58 12.08 0.73 -0.99
C LYS A 58 11.53 -0.20 -2.05
N TYR A 59 10.77 0.35 -2.99
CA TYR A 59 10.19 -0.41 -4.08
C TYR A 59 10.13 0.45 -5.34
N LYS A 60 9.95 -0.21 -6.48
CA LYS A 60 9.72 0.43 -7.78
C LYS A 60 8.69 -0.35 -8.59
N TRP A 61 8.03 0.34 -9.50
CA TRP A 61 7.18 -0.28 -10.50
C TRP A 61 8.01 -0.78 -11.68
N VAL A 62 7.77 -2.02 -12.09
CA VAL A 62 8.32 -2.65 -13.30
C VAL A 62 7.15 -3.15 -14.13
N GLY A 63 6.64 -2.30 -15.03
CA GLY A 63 5.35 -2.53 -15.69
C GLY A 63 4.22 -2.43 -14.67
N GLU A 64 3.38 -3.46 -14.60
CA GLU A 64 2.25 -3.55 -13.67
C GLU A 64 2.61 -4.23 -12.33
N ALA A 65 3.90 -4.55 -12.10
CA ALA A 65 4.36 -5.25 -10.91
C ALA A 65 5.22 -4.37 -10.00
N ILE A 66 5.09 -4.56 -8.69
CA ILE A 66 5.95 -3.95 -7.67
C ILE A 66 7.17 -4.84 -7.41
N VAL A 67 8.36 -4.23 -7.41
CA VAL A 67 9.62 -4.90 -7.09
C VAL A 67 10.32 -4.18 -5.95
N LEU A 68 10.65 -4.90 -4.87
CA LEU A 68 11.44 -4.35 -3.76
C LEU A 68 12.89 -4.09 -4.21
N VAL A 69 13.49 -2.99 -3.75
CA VAL A 69 14.83 -2.50 -4.14
C VAL A 69 15.79 -2.44 -2.95
#